data_AF-A0A6L3X681-F1
#
_entry.id   AF-A0A6L3X681-F1
#
_cell.length_a   1.000
_cell.length_b   1.000
_cell.length_c   1.000
_cell.angle_alpha   90.00
_cell.angle_beta   90.00
_cell.angle_gamma   90.00
#
_symmetry.space_group_name_H-M   'P 1'
#
loop_
_entity.id
_entity.type
_entity.pdbx_description
1 polymer ?
#
loop_
_entity_poly.entity_id
_entity_poly.type
_entity_poly.pdbx_seq_one_letter_code
_entity_poly.pdbx_strand_id
1 'polypeptide(L)' 'MELYLDTSDVAAVKKLARIFPLAGVTTNPRIVA' A
#
# COMPACT_ATOMS: atom_id res chain seq x y z
N MET A 1 -13.00 -2.24 -10.41
CA MET A 1 -12.76 -2.35 -8.96
C MET A 1 -11.34 -1.89 -8.70
N GLU A 2 -11.13 -0.97 -7.76
CA GLU A 2 -9.80 -0.43 -7.45
C GLU A 2 -9.21 -1.13 -6.23
N LEU A 3 -7.93 -1.52 -6.30
CA LEU A 3 -7.22 -2.22 -5.24
C LEU A 3 -6.23 -1.28 -4.54
N TYR A 4 -6.36 -1.12 -3.23
CA TYR A 4 -5.47 -0.29 -2.41
C TYR A 4 -4.72 -1.12 -1.38
N LEU A 5 -3.50 -0.71 -1.07
CA LEU A 5 -2.70 -1.30 0.01
C LEU A 5 -2.77 -0.39 1.25
N ASP A 6 -3.12 -0.93 2.42
CA ASP A 6 -3.25 -0.16 3.66
C ASP A 6 -2.01 -0.34 4.54
N THR A 7 -0.96 0.43 4.28
CA THR A 7 0.33 0.28 4.97
C THR A 7 1.21 1.54 4.85
N SER A 8 2.13 1.70 5.80
CA SER A 8 3.24 2.69 5.76
C SER A 8 4.57 2.07 5.29
N ASP A 9 4.63 0.75 5.08
CA ASP A 9 5.85 0.06 4.67
C ASP A 9 6.17 0.25 3.18
N VAL A 10 7.14 1.11 2.91
CA VAL A 10 7.63 1.42 1.56
C VAL A 10 8.22 0.18 0.85
N ALA A 11 8.86 -0.74 1.56
CA ALA A 11 9.42 -1.95 0.97
C ALA A 11 8.31 -2.91 0.55
N ALA A 12 7.28 -3.07 1.38
CA ALA A 12 6.09 -3.86 1.04
C ALA A 12 5.36 -3.28 -0.19
N VAL A 13 5.14 -1.96 -0.20
CA VAL A 13 4.53 -1.26 -1.35
C VAL A 13 5.32 -1.52 -2.63
N LYS A 14 6.66 -1.34 -2.61
CA LYS A 14 7.52 -1.57 -3.79
C LYS A 14 7.47 -3.01 -4.29
N LYS A 15 7.39 -3.98 -3.38
CA LYS A 15 7.32 -5.41 -3.74
C LYS A 15 5.96 -5.75 -4.34
N LEU A 16 4.88 -5.33 -3.71
CA LEU A 16 3.52 -5.71 -4.09
C LEU A 16 3.00 -4.95 -5.32
N ALA A 17 3.44 -3.71 -5.54
CA ALA A 17 3.10 -2.92 -6.73
C ALA A 17 3.59 -3.56 -8.04
N ARG A 18 4.56 -4.49 -7.98
CA ARG A 18 5.04 -5.25 -9.15
C ARG A 18 4.18 -6.48 -9.47
N ILE A 19 3.33 -6.89 -8.54
CA ILE A 19 2.57 -8.15 -8.60
C ILE A 19 1.07 -7.85 -8.78
N PHE A 20 0.57 -6.85 -8.06
CA PHE A 20 -0.84 -6.49 -8.03
C PHE A 20 -1.09 -5.18 -8.80
N PRO A 21 -2.26 -5.05 -9.47
CA PRO A 21 -2.68 -3.81 -10.10
C PRO A 21 -3.19 -2.82 -9.05
N LEU A 22 -2.29 -2.32 -8.20
CA LEU A 22 -2.64 -1.35 -7.15
C LEU A 22 -3.04 -0.01 -7.77
N ALA A 23 -4.19 0.51 -7.36
CA ALA A 23 -4.64 1.87 -7.67
C ALA A 23 -3.97 2.92 -6.77
N GLY A 24 -3.51 2.52 -5.58
CA GLY A 24 -2.80 3.38 -4.66
C GLY A 24 -2.51 2.73 -3.31
N VAL A 25 -2.12 3.57 -2.35
CA VAL A 25 -1.85 3.20 -0.96
C VAL A 25 -2.68 4.10 -0.05
N THR A 26 -3.31 3.51 0.96
CA THR A 26 -3.96 4.25 2.04
C THR A 26 -3.10 4.18 3.29
N THR A 27 -3.15 5.25 4.08
CA THR A 27 -2.46 5.32 5.37
C THR A 27 -3.37 6.00 6.38
N ASN A 28 -3.07 5.81 7.66
CA ASN A 28 -3.67 6.57 8.74
C ASN A 28 -2.64 6.72 9.89
N PRO A 29 -2.86 7.63 10.86
CA PRO A 29 -1.91 7.83 11.94
C PRO A 29 -1.58 6.57 12.76
N ARG A 30 -2.50 5.60 12.88
CA ARG A 30 -2.25 4.34 13.60
C ARG A 30 -1.33 3.39 12.82
N ILE A 31 -1.34 3.45 11.48
CA ILE A 31 -0.46 2.65 10.60
C ILE A 31 0.95 3.24 10.53
N VAL A 32 1.08 4.55 10.72
CA VAL A 32 2.37 5.26 10.65
C VAL A 32 3.09 5.31 12.01
N ALA A 33 2.34 5.24 13.12
CA ALA A 33 2.85 5.37 14.49
C ALA A 33 3.90 4.31 14.89
#